data_AF-A0A357AMR0-F1
#
_entry.id   AF-A0A357AMR0-F1
#
_cell.length_a   1.000
_cell.length_b   1.000
_cell.length_c   1.000
_cell.angle_alpha   90.00
_cell.angle_beta   90.00
_cell.angle_gamma   90.00
#
_symmetry.space_group_name_H-M   'P 1'
#
loop_
_entity.id
_entity.type
_entity.pdbx_description
1 polymer ?
#
loop_
_entity_poly.entity_id
_entity_poly.type
_entity_poly.pdbx_seq_one_letter_code
_entity_poly.pdbx_strand_id
1 'polypeptide(L)' 'EIKSVTVLKMEVPCCGGMVNAVKNALIQSGKMIPWNVITITTDGELKED' A
#
# COMPACT_ATOMS: atom_id res chain seq x y z
N GLU A 1 -14.80 -3.92 -12.24
CA GLU A 1 -13.77 -4.88 -11.81
C GLU A 1 -12.53 -4.09 -11.44
N ILE A 2 -11.93 -4.35 -10.27
CA ILE A 2 -10.68 -3.66 -9.88
C ILE A 2 -9.52 -4.41 -10.52
N LYS A 3 -8.67 -3.69 -11.26
CA LYS A 3 -7.53 -4.28 -11.99
C LYS A 3 -6.24 -4.29 -11.15
N SER A 4 -6.01 -3.28 -10.33
CA SER A 4 -4.88 -3.19 -9.41
C SER A 4 -5.17 -2.21 -8.27
N VAL A 5 -4.40 -2.31 -7.18
CA VAL A 5 -4.46 -1.37 -6.05
C VAL A 5 -3.04 -0.89 -5.73
N THR A 6 -2.84 0.42 -5.66
CA THR A 6 -1.57 1.02 -5.24
C THR A 6 -1.77 1.76 -3.93
N VAL A 7 -0.97 1.45 -2.92
CA VAL A 7 -1.06 2.06 -1.58
C VAL A 7 0.16 2.94 -1.36
N LEU A 8 -0.07 4.20 -1.01
CA LEU A 8 0.99 5.10 -0.61
C LEU A 8 1.33 4.92 0.88
N LYS A 9 2.61 4.81 1.19
CA LYS A 9 3.14 4.77 2.56
C LYS A 9 4.27 5.80 2.66
N MET A 10 4.27 6.65 3.67
CA MET A 10 5.49 7.42 3.97
C MET A 10 6.45 6.57 4.80
N GLU A 11 7.76 6.83 4.71
CA GLU A 11 8.77 6.08 5.49
C GLU A 11 8.64 6.27 7.00
N VAL A 12 7.92 7.31 7.44
CA VAL A 12 7.62 7.59 8.85
C VAL A 12 6.67 6.53 9.44
N PRO A 13 6.78 6.23 10.75
CA PRO A 13 6.12 5.07 11.35
C PRO A 13 4.58 5.17 11.46
N CYS A 14 3.97 6.31 11.15
CA CYS A 14 2.52 6.52 11.28
C CYS A 14 1.71 5.96 10.09
N CYS A 15 2.32 5.70 8.93
CA CYS A 15 1.59 5.29 7.72
C CYS A 15 1.32 3.79 7.59
N GLY A 16 1.79 2.96 8.54
CA GLY A 16 1.64 1.50 8.47
C GLY A 16 0.19 0.99 8.54
N GLY A 17 -0.72 1.76 9.16
CA GLY A 17 -2.12 1.37 9.31
C GLY A 17 -2.86 1.22 7.98
N MET A 18 -2.54 2.06 7.00
CA MET A 18 -3.20 2.03 5.68
C MET A 18 -2.84 0.76 4.89
N VAL A 19 -1.58 0.34 4.94
CA VAL A 19 -1.11 -0.91 4.31
C VAL A 19 -1.84 -2.11 4.90
N ASN A 20 -1.98 -2.16 6.23
CA ASN A 20 -2.71 -3.25 6.91
C ASN A 20 -4.20 -3.25 6.56
N ALA A 21 -4.84 -2.07 6.48
CA ALA A 21 -6.25 -1.96 6.10
C ALA A 21 -6.50 -2.50 4.68
N VAL A 22 -5.64 -2.13 3.71
CA VAL A 22 -5.75 -2.62 2.33
C VAL A 22 -5.48 -4.12 2.25
N LYS A 23 -4.45 -4.62 2.94
CA LYS A 23 -4.15 -6.05 3.01
C LYS A 23 -5.35 -6.84 3.54
N ASN A 24 -5.97 -6.38 4.62
CA ASN A 24 -7.17 -7.02 5.19
C ASN A 24 -8.36 -6.97 4.22
N ALA A 25 -8.56 -5.85 3.51
CA ALA A 25 -9.62 -5.72 2.51
C ALA A 25 -9.40 -6.68 1.33
N LEU A 26 -8.17 -6.83 0.84
CA LEU A 26 -7.83 -7.77 -0.23
C LEU A 26 -8.11 -9.22 0.19
N ILE A 27 -7.70 -9.62 1.41
CA ILE A 27 -7.98 -10.95 1.96
C ILE A 27 -9.49 -11.19 2.08
N GLN A 28 -10.23 -10.25 2.67
CA GLN A 28 -11.68 -10.37 2.85
C GLN A 28 -12.45 -10.36 1.52
N SER A 29 -11.91 -9.69 0.49
CA SER A 29 -12.53 -9.68 -0.83
C SER A 29 -12.52 -11.04 -1.53
N GLY A 30 -11.64 -11.96 -1.10
CA GLY A 30 -11.46 -13.27 -1.73
C GLY A 30 -10.95 -13.21 -3.17
N LYS A 31 -10.53 -12.03 -3.66
CA LYS A 31 -10.07 -11.81 -5.03
C LYS A 31 -8.56 -11.65 -5.07
N MET A 32 -7.94 -12.29 -6.05
CA MET A 32 -6.52 -12.09 -6.34
C MET A 32 -6.38 -10.83 -7.18
N ILE A 33 -6.16 -9.68 -6.52
CA ILE A 33 -5.95 -8.38 -7.16
C ILE A 33 -4.46 -8.03 -6.99
N PRO A 34 -3.72 -7.75 -8.08
CA PRO A 34 -2.37 -7.22 -8.00
C PRO A 34 -2.33 -5.94 -7.17
N TRP A 35 -1.39 -5.85 -6.23
CA TRP A 35 -1.27 -4.67 -5.38
C TRP A 35 0.19 -4.35 -5.09
N ASN A 36 0.48 -3.05 -4.98
CA ASN A 36 1.81 -2.53 -4.68
C ASN A 36 1.72 -1.51 -3.54
N VAL A 37 2.80 -1.42 -2.77
CA VAL A 37 3.02 -0.36 -1.79
C VAL A 37 4.14 0.52 -2.31
N ILE A 38 3.91 1.82 -2.38
CA ILE A 38 4.91 2.81 -2.76
C ILE A 38 5.32 3.55 -1.50
N THR A 39 6.61 3.54 -1.20
CA THR A 39 7.16 4.26 -0.05
C THR A 39 7.70 5.64 -0.49
N ILE A 40 7.29 6.73 0.16
CA ILE A 40 7.85 8.08 -0.03
C ILE A 40 8.69 8.48 1.19
N THR A 41 9.90 8.98 0.95
CA THR A 41 10.78 9.51 2.00
C THR A 41 10.30 10.89 2.49
N THR A 42 10.80 11.35 3.63
CA THR A 42 10.48 12.71 4.11
C THR A 42 10.97 13.80 3.17
N ASP A 43 11.95 13.49 2.32
CA ASP A 43 12.51 14.39 1.31
C ASP A 43 11.70 14.41 0.01
N GLY A 44 10.62 13.62 -0.07
CA GLY A 44 9.75 13.55 -1.25
C GLY A 44 10.26 12.64 -2.35
N GLU A 45 11.27 11.81 -2.07
CA GLU A 45 11.77 10.81 -3.00
C GLU A 45 10.97 9.51 -2.91
N LEU A 46 10.85 8.81 -4.03
CA LEU A 46 10.28 7.47 -4.05
C LEU A 46 11.36 6.48 -3.60
N LYS A 47 11.03 5.71 -2.56
CA LYS A 47 11.84 4.59 -2.12
C LYS A 47 11.33 3.34 -2.84
N GLU A 48 12.13 2.84 -3.78
CA GLU A 48 11.95 1.50 -4.34
C GLU A 48 12.39 0.49 -3.27
N ASP A 49 11.45 -0.34 -2.80
CA ASP A 49 11.71 -1.49 -1.92
C ASP A 49 12.04 -2.74 -2.77
#